data_AF-A0AAW3IQS7-F1
#
_entry.id   AF-A0AAW3IQS7-F1
#
_cell.length_a   1.000
_cell.length_b   1.000
_cell.length_c   1.000
_cell.angle_alpha   90.00
_cell.angle_beta   90.00
_cell.angle_gamma   90.00
#
_symmetry.space_group_name_H-M   'P 1'
#
loop_
_entity.id
_entity.type
_entity.pdbx_description
1 polymer ?
#
loop_
_entity_poly.entity_id
_entity_poly.type
_entity_poly.pdbx_seq_one_letter_code
_entity_poly.pdbx_strand_id
1 'polypeptide(L)'
;MATLTRQEKAWLNKLQKILDECPFDASDFDSYTIGDCDVTVFKQRVKVAQYQMESERDLPACVEALDAEVFRLQFPFGVASAAG
;
A
#
# COMPACT_ATOMS: atom_id res chain seq x y z
N MET A 1 4.99 -22.41 3.00
CA MET A 1 3.77 -21.60 3.25
C MET A 1 2.88 -22.35 4.22
N ALA A 2 2.19 -21.65 5.12
CA ALA A 2 1.15 -22.28 5.94
C ALA A 2 0.01 -22.81 5.05
N THR A 3 -0.69 -23.85 5.50
CA THR A 3 -1.84 -24.42 4.79
C THR A 3 -3.08 -23.60 5.05
N LEU A 4 -3.71 -23.09 3.98
CA LEU A 4 -4.99 -22.40 4.06
C LEU A 4 -6.15 -23.39 4.01
N THR A 5 -7.21 -23.08 4.75
CA THR A 5 -8.54 -23.67 4.53
C THR A 5 -9.06 -23.30 3.14
N ARG A 6 -10.05 -24.06 2.67
CA ARG A 6 -10.73 -23.76 1.40
C ARG A 6 -11.36 -22.36 1.40
N GLN A 7 -11.89 -21.90 2.53
CA GLN A 7 -12.53 -20.60 2.64
C GLN A 7 -11.52 -19.45 2.58
N GLU A 8 -10.42 -19.54 3.34
CA GLU A 8 -9.35 -18.52 3.31
C GLU A 8 -8.76 -18.38 1.91
N LYS A 9 -8.45 -19.51 1.25
CA LYS A 9 -7.93 -19.50 -0.12
C LYS A 9 -8.91 -18.86 -1.10
N ALA A 10 -10.21 -19.20 -1.00
CA ALA A 10 -11.23 -18.62 -1.88
C ALA A 10 -11.38 -17.11 -1.67
N TRP A 11 -11.32 -16.65 -0.42
CA TRP A 11 -11.41 -15.22 -0.10
C TRP A 11 -10.18 -14.44 -0.60
N LEU A 12 -8.97 -14.93 -0.34
CA LEU A 12 -7.73 -14.29 -0.82
C LEU A 12 -7.68 -14.25 -2.36
N ASN A 13 -8.09 -15.32 -3.04
CA ASN A 13 -8.18 -15.32 -4.50
C ASN A 13 -9.17 -14.27 -5.04
N LYS A 14 -10.31 -14.10 -4.34
CA LYS A 14 -11.28 -13.07 -4.71
C LYS A 14 -10.70 -11.66 -4.52
N LEU A 15 -10.00 -11.42 -3.41
CA LEU A 15 -9.33 -10.15 -3.17
C LEU A 15 -8.28 -9.86 -4.24
N GLN A 16 -7.40 -10.83 -4.54
CA GLN A 16 -6.39 -10.67 -5.59
C GLN A 16 -7.03 -10.36 -6.94
N LYS A 17 -8.09 -11.07 -7.31
CA LYS A 17 -8.82 -10.81 -8.56
C LYS A 17 -9.37 -9.39 -8.64
N ILE A 18 -9.88 -8.83 -7.54
CA ILE A 18 -10.37 -7.44 -7.51
C ILE A 18 -9.21 -6.46 -7.74
N LEU A 19 -8.05 -6.72 -7.16
CA LEU A 19 -6.86 -5.89 -7.35
C LEU A 19 -6.33 -5.99 -8.80
N ASP A 20 -6.34 -7.20 -9.37
CA ASP A 20 -5.91 -7.45 -10.76
C ASP A 20 -6.83 -6.78 -11.79
N GLU A 21 -8.12 -6.60 -11.45
CA GLU A 21 -9.13 -5.91 -12.26
C GLU A 21 -9.10 -4.36 -12.10
N CYS A 22 -7.99 -3.80 -11.59
CA CYS A 22 -7.81 -2.35 -11.44
C CYS A 22 -8.10 -1.61 -12.76
N PRO A 23 -9.07 -0.67 -12.79
CA PRO A 23 -9.57 -0.11 -14.05
C PRO A 23 -8.74 1.08 -14.58
N PHE A 24 -7.60 1.39 -13.96
CA PHE A 24 -6.77 2.55 -14.29
C PHE A 24 -5.28 2.21 -14.30
N ASP A 25 -4.48 3.08 -14.91
CA ASP A 25 -3.02 2.95 -14.87
C ASP A 25 -2.51 3.19 -13.45
N ALA A 26 -1.92 2.15 -12.85
CA ALA A 26 -1.37 2.16 -11.51
C ALA A 26 0.09 2.68 -11.44
N SER A 27 0.69 3.11 -12.56
CA SER A 27 2.10 3.51 -12.63
C SER A 27 2.49 4.68 -11.71
N ASP A 28 1.55 5.58 -11.41
CA ASP A 28 1.76 6.72 -10.50
C ASP A 28 1.32 6.44 -9.05
N PHE A 29 0.77 5.27 -8.77
CA PHE A 29 0.33 4.88 -7.43
C PHE A 29 1.42 4.07 -6.72
N ASP A 30 1.48 4.22 -5.40
CA ASP A 30 2.23 3.32 -4.53
C ASP A 30 1.54 3.26 -3.15
N SER A 31 2.05 2.43 -2.26
CA SER A 31 1.44 2.24 -0.94
C SER A 31 2.45 1.90 0.14
N TYR A 32 2.13 2.26 1.39
CA TYR A 32 2.92 1.89 2.55
C TYR A 32 2.04 1.50 3.73
N THR A 33 2.63 0.79 4.69
CA THR A 33 2.10 0.59 6.03
C THR A 33 3.19 0.94 7.05
N ILE A 34 2.80 1.37 8.24
CA ILE A 34 3.72 1.64 9.36
C ILE A 34 3.60 0.57 10.46
N GLY A 35 2.92 -0.55 10.16
CA GLY A 35 2.37 -1.46 11.16
C GLY A 35 0.87 -1.25 11.30
N ASP A 36 0.20 -2.10 12.07
CA ASP A 36 -1.26 -2.17 12.25
C ASP A 36 -2.00 -2.90 11.12
N CYS A 37 -3.28 -2.58 10.89
CA CYS A 37 -4.16 -3.31 9.97
C CYS A 37 -4.51 -2.49 8.71
N ASP A 38 -3.73 -1.47 8.37
CA ASP A 38 -4.00 -0.61 7.23
C ASP A 38 -2.82 -0.40 6.29
N VAL A 39 -3.19 -0.11 5.04
CA VAL A 39 -2.28 0.29 3.96
C VAL A 39 -2.74 1.63 3.44
N THR A 40 -1.85 2.61 3.48
CA THR A 40 -2.05 3.93 2.88
C THR A 40 -1.65 3.89 1.42
N VAL A 41 -2.54 4.33 0.53
CA VAL A 41 -2.34 4.44 -0.92
C VAL A 41 -2.13 5.90 -1.26
N PHE A 42 -1.10 6.20 -2.04
CA PHE A 42 -0.74 7.56 -2.44
C PHE A 42 -0.41 7.64 -3.93
N LYS A 43 -0.39 8.87 -4.48
CA LYS A 43 -0.06 9.21 -5.87
C LYS A 43 1.23 10.03 -5.98
N GLN A 44 1.63 10.41 -7.18
CA GLN A 44 2.85 11.20 -7.44
C GLN A 44 4.11 10.43 -7.01
N ARG A 45 4.13 9.10 -7.23
CA ARG A 45 5.16 8.18 -6.73
C ARG A 45 6.59 8.67 -6.94
N VAL A 46 6.89 9.14 -8.14
CA VAL A 46 8.23 9.64 -8.51
C VAL A 46 8.59 10.91 -7.73
N LYS A 47 7.63 11.83 -7.59
CA LYS A 47 7.84 13.09 -6.88
C LYS A 47 8.00 12.88 -5.38
N VAL A 48 7.21 11.97 -4.80
CA VAL A 48 7.35 11.55 -3.39
C VAL A 48 8.72 10.94 -3.15
N ALA A 49 9.16 10.01 -4.02
CA ALA A 49 10.48 9.41 -3.90
C ALA A 49 11.61 10.45 -4.01
N GLN A 50 11.50 11.38 -4.96
CA GLN A 50 12.48 12.47 -5.10
C GLN A 50 12.53 13.35 -3.84
N TYR A 51 11.37 13.79 -3.34
CA TYR A 51 11.29 14.59 -2.12
C TYR A 51 11.83 13.84 -0.91
N GLN A 52 11.61 12.52 -0.83
CA GLN A 52 12.16 11.68 0.22
C GLN A 52 13.69 11.66 0.21
N MET A 53 14.29 11.53 -0.98
CA MET A 53 15.75 11.59 -1.16
C MET A 53 16.33 12.96 -0.80
N GLU A 54 15.64 14.05 -1.14
CA GLU A 54 16.10 15.42 -0.89
C GLU A 54 15.92 15.87 0.56
N SER A 55 14.87 15.40 1.24
CA SER A 55 14.50 15.85 2.59
C SER A 55 14.99 14.94 3.72
N GLU A 56 15.46 13.73 3.39
CA GLU A 56 15.85 12.68 4.36
C GLU A 56 14.74 12.34 5.37
N ARG A 57 13.48 12.54 4.99
CA ARG A 57 12.31 12.24 5.83
C ARG A 57 11.76 10.84 5.55
N ASP A 58 11.04 10.30 6.53
CA ASP A 58 10.30 9.05 6.32
C ASP A 58 9.20 9.23 5.26
N LEU A 59 8.88 8.13 4.56
CA LEU A 59 7.89 8.12 3.49
C LEU A 59 6.53 8.72 3.90
N PRO A 60 5.94 8.41 5.09
CA PRO A 60 4.66 9.00 5.49
C PRO A 60 4.70 10.54 5.57
N ALA A 61 5.79 11.11 6.11
CA ALA A 61 5.96 12.55 6.21
C ALA A 61 6.12 13.21 4.83
N CYS A 62 6.70 12.50 3.85
CA CYS A 62 6.81 12.97 2.47
C CYS A 62 5.46 12.96 1.75
N VAL A 63 4.66 11.90 1.95
CA VAL A 63 3.31 11.78 1.39
C VAL A 63 2.40 12.88 1.95
N GLU A 64 2.47 13.15 3.25
CA GLU A 64 1.73 14.25 3.89
C GLU A 64 2.18 15.61 3.36
N ALA A 65 3.49 15.88 3.31
CA ALA A 65 4.03 17.16 2.86
C ALA A 65 3.67 17.51 1.40
N LEU A 66 3.41 16.49 0.57
CA LEU A 66 3.05 16.64 -0.83
C LEU A 66 1.55 16.50 -1.11
N ASP A 67 0.72 16.32 -0.08
CA ASP A 67 -0.73 16.06 -0.19
C ASP A 67 -1.02 14.92 -1.17
N ALA A 68 -0.26 13.83 -1.03
CA ALA A 68 -0.23 12.72 -1.98
C ALA A 68 -1.11 11.53 -1.56
N GLU A 69 -1.59 11.47 -0.31
CA GLU A 69 -2.49 10.41 0.17
C GLU A 69 -3.81 10.44 -0.62
N VAL A 70 -4.27 9.25 -1.03
CA VAL A 70 -5.52 9.10 -1.81
C VAL A 70 -6.53 8.25 -1.07
N PHE A 71 -6.09 7.17 -0.43
CA PHE A 71 -7.00 6.22 0.19
C PHE A 71 -6.31 5.37 1.24
N ARG A 72 -7.11 4.76 2.14
CA ARG A 72 -6.64 3.82 3.15
C ARG A 72 -7.41 2.52 3.09
N LEU A 73 -6.71 1.42 2.86
CA LEU A 73 -7.26 0.07 2.88
C LEU A 73 -7.17 -0.51 4.29
N GLN A 74 -8.27 -1.06 4.80
CA GLN A 74 -8.34 -1.71 6.11
C GLN A 74 -8.43 -3.23 5.94
N PHE A 75 -7.48 -3.94 6.55
CA PHE A 75 -7.35 -5.38 6.53
C PHE A 75 -7.93 -5.99 7.82
N PRO A 76 -8.42 -7.24 7.79
CA PRO A 76 -8.89 -7.94 8.98
C PRO A 76 -7.75 -8.51 9.84
N PHE A 77 -6.50 -8.31 9.44
CA PHE A 77 -5.28 -8.79 10.10
C PHE A 77 -4.15 -7.77 9.94
N GLY A 78 -3.09 -7.93 10.73
CA GLY A 78 -1.94 -7.03 10.69
C GLY A 78 -1.19 -7.09 9.35
N VAL A 79 -0.76 -5.93 8.86
CA VAL A 79 0.10 -5.75 7.69
C VAL A 79 1.41 -5.15 8.18
N ALA A 80 2.47 -5.95 8.14
CA ALA A 80 3.79 -5.49 8.57
C ALA A 80 4.54 -4.85 7.40
N SER A 81 5.19 -3.70 7.65
CA SER A 81 6.23 -3.20 6.76
C SER A 81 7.49 -4.02 6.99
N ALA A 82 7.99 -4.67 5.93
CA ALA A 82 9.16 -5.54 5.98
C ALA A 82 10.36 -4.95 5.22
N ALA A 83 10.51 -3.62 5.22
CA ALA A 83 11.67 -2.94 4.68
C ALA A 83 12.44 -2.20 5.79
N GLY A 84 13.70 -2.60 5.96
CA GLY A 84 14.74 -2.02 6.80
C GLY A 84 16.10 -2.36 6.20
#